data_AF-A0A0F9P5J2-F1
#
_entry.id   AF-A0A0F9P5J2-F1
#
_cell.length_a   1.000
_cell.length_b   1.000
_cell.length_c   1.000
_cell.angle_alpha   90.00
_cell.angle_beta   90.00
_cell.angle_gamma   90.00
#
_symmetry.space_group_name_H-M   'P 1'
#
loop_
_entity.id
_entity.type
_entity.pdbx_description
1 polymer ?
#
loop_
_entity_poly.entity_id
_entity_poly.type
_entity_poly.pdbx_seq_one_letter_code
_entity_poly.pdbx_strand_id
1 'polypeptide(L)'
;MALTRCPVCGGRGQLPHNFYAQQPYFEGSMAVAPPPVLCRSCFGRGYISEPAPFSINLEPFPFTVRWSRNADEEPETDDAGQVI
;
A
#
# COMPACT_ATOMS: atom_id res chain seq x y z
N MET A 1 -5.09 18.57 21.19
CA MET A 1 -5.01 17.44 20.23
C MET A 1 -5.89 17.79 19.05
N ALA A 2 -5.32 17.93 17.85
CA ALA A 2 -6.12 18.07 16.64
C ALA A 2 -6.54 16.67 16.17
N LEU A 3 -7.82 16.50 15.86
CA LEU A 3 -8.35 15.27 15.27
C LEU A 3 -8.49 15.49 13.77
N THR A 4 -7.70 14.76 13.00
CA THR A 4 -7.72 14.85 11.54
C THR A 4 -8.45 13.64 10.98
N ARG A 5 -9.28 13.84 9.96
CA ARG A 5 -9.98 12.74 9.29
C ARG A 5 -8.95 11.75 8.74
N CYS A 6 -9.20 10.46 8.93
CA CYS A 6 -8.33 9.44 8.38
C CYS A 6 -8.32 9.55 6.85
N PRO A 7 -7.16 9.76 6.21
CA PRO A 7 -7.09 9.98 4.77
C PRO A 7 -7.43 8.72 3.96
N VAL A 8 -7.33 7.53 4.58
CA VAL A 8 -7.57 6.25 3.91
C VAL A 8 -9.07 5.96 3.80
N CYS A 9 -9.85 6.16 4.87
CA CYS A 9 -11.30 5.91 4.87
C CYS A 9 -12.17 7.17 4.79
N GLY A 10 -11.55 8.35 4.67
CA GLY A 10 -12.25 9.63 4.55
C GLY A 10 -13.15 9.98 5.73
N GLY A 11 -12.88 9.46 6.93
CA GLY A 11 -13.73 9.67 8.11
C GLY A 11 -14.72 8.54 8.42
N ARG A 12 -14.88 7.53 7.55
CA ARG A 12 -15.94 6.51 7.68
C ARG A 12 -15.62 5.38 8.65
N GLY A 13 -14.35 5.17 8.97
CA GLY A 13 -13.88 4.04 9.81
C GLY A 13 -13.92 2.67 9.09
N GLN A 14 -14.61 2.56 7.98
CA GLN A 14 -14.77 1.33 7.20
C GLN A 14 -14.42 1.56 5.73
N LEU A 15 -14.04 0.49 5.04
CA LEU A 15 -13.60 0.47 3.65
C LEU A 15 -14.34 -0.65 2.89
N PRO A 16 -14.40 -0.57 1.55
CA PRO A 16 -14.93 -1.65 0.72
C PRO A 16 -14.20 -2.96 1.00
N HIS A 17 -14.92 -4.09 0.94
CA HIS A 17 -14.38 -5.41 1.32
C HIS A 17 -13.02 -5.74 0.69
N ASN A 18 -12.87 -5.41 -0.59
CA ASN A 18 -11.68 -5.74 -1.37
C ASN A 18 -10.54 -4.70 -1.25
N PHE A 19 -10.66 -3.71 -0.38
CA PHE A 19 -9.64 -2.65 -0.27
C PHE A 19 -8.25 -3.17 0.10
N TYR A 20 -8.17 -4.22 0.92
CA TYR A 20 -6.91 -4.84 1.33
C TYR A 20 -6.57 -6.12 0.57
N ALA A 21 -7.50 -6.62 -0.25
CA ALA A 21 -7.30 -7.86 -0.98
C ALA A 21 -6.74 -7.54 -2.37
N GLN A 22 -5.60 -8.13 -2.73
CA GLN A 22 -5.12 -8.16 -4.11
C GLN A 22 -5.89 -9.21 -4.94
N GLN A 23 -7.21 -9.31 -4.75
CA GLN A 23 -8.00 -10.29 -5.49
C GLN A 23 -8.58 -9.69 -6.77
N PRO A 24 -8.56 -10.44 -7.88
CA PRO A 24 -9.23 -10.02 -9.10
C PRO A 24 -10.72 -9.85 -8.81
N TYR A 25 -11.27 -8.71 -9.22
CA TYR A 25 -12.68 -8.40 -9.08
C TYR A 25 -13.48 -9.38 -9.94
N PHE A 26 -14.04 -10.42 -9.35
CA PHE A 26 -14.93 -11.35 -10.03
C PHE A 26 -16.31 -10.69 -10.13
N GLU A 27 -16.55 -10.02 -11.25
CA GLU A 27 -17.83 -9.41 -11.62
C GLU A 27 -18.80 -10.50 -12.11
N GLY A 28 -19.20 -11.41 -11.21
CA GLY A 28 -19.81 -12.66 -11.66
C GLY A 28 -20.46 -13.51 -10.60
N SER A 29 -21.06 -12.93 -9.56
CA SER A 29 -22.04 -13.67 -8.76
C SER A 29 -23.08 -12.73 -8.19
N MET A 30 -24.35 -13.07 -8.39
CA MET A 30 -25.46 -12.50 -7.63
C MET A 30 -25.36 -13.01 -6.19
N ALA A 31 -24.43 -12.45 -5.44
CA ALA A 31 -24.20 -12.79 -4.04
C ALA A 31 -24.04 -11.49 -3.26
N VAL A 32 -24.79 -11.41 -2.17
CA VAL A 32 -24.76 -10.41 -1.09
C VAL A 32 -23.49 -9.56 -1.13
N ALA A 33 -23.65 -8.24 -1.30
CA ALA A 33 -22.52 -7.31 -1.27
C ALA A 33 -21.66 -7.61 -0.03
N PRO A 34 -20.37 -7.92 -0.21
CA PRO A 34 -19.56 -8.42 0.88
C PRO A 34 -19.43 -7.33 1.96
N PRO A 35 -19.37 -7.73 3.25
CA PRO A 35 -19.39 -6.78 4.33
C PRO A 35 -18.18 -5.84 4.25
N PRO A 36 -18.37 -4.55 4.55
CA PRO A 36 -17.27 -3.60 4.60
C PRO A 36 -16.23 -4.03 5.62
N VAL A 37 -14.97 -3.76 5.33
CA VAL A 37 -13.84 -4.10 6.20
C VAL A 37 -13.43 -2.91 7.03
N LEU A 38 -12.95 -3.16 8.24
CA LEU A 38 -12.51 -2.13 9.15
C LEU A 38 -11.23 -1.46 8.63
N CYS A 39 -11.20 -0.11 8.64
CA CYS A 39 -10.03 0.65 8.22
C CYS A 39 -8.90 0.46 9.24
N ARG A 40 -7.85 -0.25 8.82
CA ARG A 40 -6.67 -0.55 9.66
C ARG A 40 -5.88 0.69 10.04
N SER A 41 -5.92 1.74 9.21
CA SER A 41 -5.17 2.98 9.43
C SER A 41 -5.71 3.83 10.58
N CYS A 42 -7.00 3.73 10.89
CA CYS A 42 -7.61 4.44 12.02
C CYS A 42 -8.27 3.49 13.03
N PHE A 43 -8.06 2.17 12.89
CA PHE A 43 -8.68 1.13 13.72
C PHE A 43 -10.20 1.31 13.85
N GLY A 44 -10.88 1.65 12.76
CA GLY A 44 -12.34 1.82 12.76
C GLY A 44 -12.83 3.18 13.28
N ARG A 45 -11.95 4.05 13.77
CA ARG A 45 -12.34 5.32 14.42
C ARG A 45 -12.74 6.43 13.44
N GLY A 46 -12.28 6.36 12.20
CA GLY A 46 -12.49 7.41 11.18
C GLY A 46 -11.57 8.63 11.33
N TYR A 47 -10.89 8.80 12.45
CA TYR A 47 -9.98 9.91 12.71
C TYR A 47 -8.66 9.40 13.24
N ILE A 48 -7.60 10.16 12.98
CA ILE A 48 -6.26 9.92 13.52
C ILE A 48 -5.96 11.09 14.44
N SER A 49 -5.49 10.77 15.65
CA SER A 49 -4.89 11.77 16.52
C SER A 49 -3.51 12.09 15.97
N GLU A 50 -3.34 13.28 15.40
CA GLU A 50 -1.99 13.73 15.07
C GLU A 50 -1.26 13.99 16.41
N PRO A 51 -0.14 13.31 16.67
CA PRO A 51 0.76 13.77 17.71
C PRO A 51 1.17 15.21 17.37
N ALA A 52 1.40 16.04 18.38
CA ALA A 52 1.95 17.39 18.16
C ALA A 52 3.14 17.28 17.19
N PRO A 53 3.33 18.24 16.27
CA PRO A 53 4.39 18.17 15.26
C PRO A 53 5.72 18.02 15.99
N PHE A 54 6.20 16.78 16.08
CA PHE A 54 7.60 16.56 16.40
C PHE A 54 8.30 16.84 15.09
N SER A 55 9.08 17.91 15.07
CA SER A 55 10.05 18.14 14.01
C SER A 55 10.91 16.89 13.96
N ILE A 56 10.66 16.03 12.97
CA ILE A 56 11.62 15.01 12.59
C ILE A 56 12.81 15.85 12.11
N ASN A 57 13.87 15.92 12.92
CA ASN A 57 15.16 16.33 12.41
C ASN A 57 15.52 15.24 11.40
N LEU A 58 15.20 15.46 10.12
CA LEU A 58 15.81 14.73 9.03
C LEU A 58 17.27 15.16 9.01
N GLU A 59 18.05 14.69 9.99
CA GLU A 59 19.47 14.56 9.75
C GLU A 59 19.58 13.66 8.51
N PRO A 60 20.33 14.07 7.48
CA PRO A 60 20.43 13.32 6.25
C PRO A 60 21.14 12.01 6.54
N PHE A 61 20.38 10.99 6.93
CA PHE A 61 20.89 9.63 7.00
C PHE A 61 21.38 9.27 5.60
N PRO A 62 22.65 8.87 5.42
CA PRO A 62 23.22 8.56 4.12
C PRO A 62 22.76 7.17 3.63
N PHE A 63 21.49 6.82 3.78
CA PHE A 63 20.97 5.65 3.08
C PHE A 63 20.66 6.09 1.65
N THR A 64 21.59 5.84 0.74
CA THR A 64 21.32 5.89 -0.69
C THR A 64 20.21 4.90 -1.00
N VAL A 65 19.02 5.43 -1.35
CA VAL A 65 17.96 4.63 -1.97
C VAL A 65 18.51 4.14 -3.31
N ARG A 66 19.07 2.92 -3.35
CA ARG A 66 19.33 2.21 -4.61
C ARG A 66 17.97 1.77 -5.14
N TRP A 67 17.42 2.57 -6.04
CA TRP A 67 16.34 2.12 -6.91
C TRP A 67 16.91 1.01 -7.80
N SER A 68 16.61 -0.25 -7.50
CA SER A 68 16.89 -1.35 -8.42
C SER A 68 15.98 -1.20 -9.63
N ARG A 69 16.52 -0.65 -10.71
CA ARG A 69 15.91 -0.70 -12.03
C ARG A 69 15.99 -2.18 -12.47
N ASN A 70 14.86 -2.89 -12.46
CA ASN A 70 14.75 -4.19 -13.13
C ASN A 70 14.72 -3.92 -14.65
N ALA A 71 15.91 -3.84 -15.25
CA ALA A 71 16.20 -3.87 -16.67
C ALA A 71 17.72 -4.17 -16.71
N ASP A 72 18.21 -5.33 -17.16
CA ASP A 72 17.74 -6.21 -18.22
C ASP A 72 17.95 -7.67 -17.79
N GLU A 73 17.05 -8.53 -18.24
CA GLU A 73 17.20 -9.98 -18.26
C GLU A 73 18.36 -10.30 -19.21
N GLU A 74 19.52 -10.73 -18.71
CA GLU A 74 20.59 -11.25 -19.55
C GLU A 74 20.18 -12.67 -20.00
N PRO A 75 20.05 -12.96 -21.30
CA PRO A 75 19.86 -14.33 -21.75
C PRO A 75 21.14 -15.12 -21.46
N GLU A 76 20.99 -16.24 -20.74
CA GLU A 76 22.07 -17.20 -20.51
C GLU A 76 22.58 -17.70 -21.86
N THR A 77 23.79 -17.31 -22.25
CA THR A 77 24.51 -17.95 -23.34
C THR A 77 25.34 -19.10 -22.78
N ASP A 78 25.11 -20.31 -23.29
CA ASP A 78 26.02 -21.44 -23.07
C ASP A 78 27.37 -21.20 -23.77
N ASP A 79 28.43 -21.90 -23.34
CA ASP A 79 29.82 -21.78 -23.83
C ASP A 79 30.02 -22.00 -25.34
N ALA A 80 28.96 -22.26 -26.13
CA ALA A 80 29.00 -22.28 -27.59
C ALA A 80 28.44 -21.00 -28.25
N GLY A 81 27.96 -20.02 -27.47
CA GLY A 81 27.63 -18.68 -27.95
C GLY A 81 26.40 -18.62 -28.88
N GLN A 82 25.29 -19.25 -28.50
CA GLN A 82 24.02 -19.10 -29.23
C GLN A 82 22.86 -18.77 -28.28
N VAL A 83 22.12 -17.71 -28.60
CA VAL A 83 20.96 -17.21 -27.83
C VAL A 83 19.72 -18.04 -28.20
N ILE A 84 18.98 -18.53 -27.20
CA ILE A 84 17.64 -19.13 -27.38
C ILE A 84 16.55 -18.08 -27.17
#